data_AF-A0A973Y2M1-F1
#
_entry.id   AF-A0A973Y2M1-F1
#
_cell.length_a   1.000
_cell.length_b   1.000
_cell.length_c   1.000
_cell.angle_alpha   90.00
_cell.angle_beta   90.00
_cell.angle_gamma   90.00
#
_symmetry.space_group_name_H-M   'P 1'
#
loop_
_entity.id
_entity.type
_entity.pdbx_description
1 polymer ?
#
loop_
_entity_poly.entity_id
_entity_poly.type
_entity_poly.pdbx_seq_one_letter_code
_entity_poly.pdbx_strand_id
1 'polypeptide(L)' 'MRSTPRARCRPGTDAARAADIALAVPAPETCHLLVHERGWSADAWQGWAADALVRRLLVR' A
#
# COMPACT_ATOMS: atom_id res chain seq x y z
N MET A 1 -13.07 22.62 -7.54
CA MET A 1 -12.90 21.16 -7.42
C MET A 1 -11.52 20.82 -7.99
N ARG A 2 -10.50 20.62 -7.14
CA ARG A 2 -9.14 20.31 -7.61
C ARG A 2 -9.07 18.81 -7.90
N SER A 3 -9.01 18.43 -9.17
CA SER A 3 -8.74 17.06 -9.59
C SER A 3 -7.33 16.71 -9.12
N THR A 4 -7.21 15.79 -8.17
CA THR A 4 -5.91 15.26 -7.75
C THR A 4 -5.20 14.67 -8.97
N PRO A 5 -3.90 14.94 -9.16
CA PRO A 5 -3.16 14.35 -10.26
C PRO A 5 -3.22 12.82 -10.15
N ARG A 6 -3.73 12.17 -11.19
CA ARG A 6 -3.84 10.71 -11.24
C ARG A 6 -2.43 10.15 -11.39
N ALA A 7 -1.91 9.56 -10.32
CA ALA A 7 -0.57 8.96 -10.34
C ALA A 7 -0.51 7.88 -11.43
N ARG A 8 0.58 7.87 -12.20
CA ARG A 8 0.78 6.88 -13.26
C ARG A 8 1.26 5.57 -12.62
N CYS A 9 0.53 4.49 -12.85
CA CYS A 9 0.96 3.16 -12.48
C CYS A 9 2.25 2.79 -13.23
N ARG A 10 3.08 1.95 -12.61
CA ARG A 10 4.31 1.45 -13.21
C ARG A 10 4.01 0.70 -14.52
N PRO A 11 4.83 0.89 -15.58
CA PRO A 11 4.69 0.14 -16.82
C PRO A 11 4.71 -1.37 -16.53
N GLY A 12 3.71 -2.10 -17.02
CA GLY A 12 3.54 -3.54 -16.77
C GLY A 12 2.71 -3.90 -15.53
N THR A 13 2.19 -2.92 -14.79
CA THR A 13 1.21 -3.15 -13.73
C THR A 13 -0.19 -2.84 -14.28
N ASP A 14 -0.94 -3.87 -14.67
CA ASP A 14 -2.36 -3.72 -14.94
C ASP A 14 -3.17 -3.51 -13.64
N ALA A 15 -4.43 -3.10 -13.77
CA ALA A 15 -5.28 -2.80 -12.62
C ALA A 15 -5.58 -4.01 -11.72
N ALA A 16 -5.67 -5.22 -12.29
CA ALA A 16 -5.89 -6.45 -11.52
C ALA A 16 -4.66 -6.78 -10.68
N ARG A 17 -3.47 -6.72 -11.29
CA ARG A 17 -2.20 -6.92 -10.57
C ARG A 17 -1.95 -5.85 -9.51
N ALA A 18 -2.36 -4.60 -9.77
CA ALA A 18 -2.32 -3.54 -8.77
C ALA A 18 -3.23 -3.84 -7.58
N ALA A 19 -4.44 -4.35 -7.83
CA ALA A 19 -5.39 -4.75 -6.80
C ALA A 19 -4.87 -5.93 -5.96
N ASP A 20 -4.28 -6.93 -6.59
CA ASP A 20 -3.66 -8.07 -5.88
C ASP A 20 -2.56 -7.62 -4.93
N ILE A 21 -1.69 -6.70 -5.39
CA ILE A 21 -0.63 -6.12 -4.56
C ILE A 21 -1.22 -5.27 -3.43
N ALA A 22 -2.25 -4.47 -3.73
CA ALA A 22 -2.94 -3.63 -2.76
C ALA A 22 -3.65 -4.45 -1.66
N LEU A 23 -4.07 -5.67 -1.98
CA LEU A 23 -4.67 -6.61 -1.02
C LEU A 23 -3.60 -7.36 -0.22
N ALA A 24 -2.52 -7.81 -0.88
CA ALA A 24 -1.51 -8.65 -0.25
C ALA A 24 -0.58 -7.90 0.71
N VAL A 25 -0.25 -6.62 0.43
CA VAL A 25 0.67 -5.84 1.26
C VAL A 25 0.09 -5.53 2.65
N PRO A 26 -1.14 -5.03 2.78
CA PRO A 26 -1.79 -4.84 4.08
C PRO A 26 -2.65 -6.05 4.47
N ALA A 27 -2.16 -7.27 4.22
CA ALA A 27 -2.91 -8.47 4.58
C ALA A 27 -3.23 -8.48 6.09
N PRO A 28 -4.41 -8.97 6.51
CA PRO A 28 -4.85 -8.97 7.91
C PRO A 28 -3.81 -9.55 8.88
N GLU A 29 -3.10 -10.59 8.45
CA GLU A 29 -2.06 -11.28 9.22
C GLU A 29 -0.84 -10.37 9.43
N THR A 30 -0.48 -9.57 8.43
CA THR A 30 0.62 -8.60 8.53
C THR A 30 0.25 -7.45 9.45
N CYS A 31 -0.99 -6.96 9.36
CA CYS A 31 -1.52 -5.97 10.29
C CYS A 31 -1.50 -6.50 11.73
N HIS A 32 -1.99 -7.72 11.95
CA HIS A 32 -2.01 -8.34 13.27
C HIS A 32 -0.61 -8.51 13.85
N LEU A 33 0.33 -9.05 13.07
CA LEU A 33 1.73 -9.18 13.49
C LEU A 33 2.34 -7.82 13.86
N LEU A 34 2.20 -6.80 13.01
CA LEU A 34 2.88 -5.52 13.24
C LEU A 34 2.24 -4.72 14.38
N VAL A 35 0.91 -4.65 14.43
CA VAL A 35 0.17 -3.83 15.40
C VAL A 35 0.04 -4.56 16.74
N HIS A 36 -0.44 -5.81 16.74
CA HIS A 36 -0.74 -6.51 17.98
C HIS A 36 0.49 -7.21 18.58
N GLU A 37 1.30 -7.88 17.77
CA GLU A 37 2.46 -8.65 18.28
C GLU A 37 3.74 -7.80 18.40
N ARG A 38 3.93 -6.81 17.51
CA ARG A 38 5.12 -5.94 17.50
C ARG A 38 4.87 -4.54 18.04
N GLY A 39 3.63 -4.23 18.45
CA GLY A 39 3.28 -2.99 19.14
C GLY A 39 3.36 -1.74 18.28
N TRP A 40 3.28 -1.85 16.95
CA TRP A 40 3.19 -0.67 16.10
C TRP A 40 1.89 0.08 16.37
N SER A 41 1.93 1.41 16.32
CA SER A 41 0.71 2.19 16.26
C SER A 41 0.01 1.98 14.91
N ALA A 42 -1.31 2.17 14.89
CA ALA A 42 -2.08 2.11 13.65
C ALA A 42 -1.55 3.10 12.59
N ASP A 43 -1.16 4.31 13.00
CA ASP A 43 -0.58 5.31 12.10
C ASP A 43 0.76 4.86 11.50
N ALA A 44 1.63 4.23 12.31
CA ALA A 44 2.90 3.71 11.83
C ALA A 44 2.69 2.58 10.81
N TRP A 45 1.72 1.70 11.07
CA TRP A 45 1.33 0.65 10.12
C TRP A 45 0.76 1.23 8.82
N GLN A 46 -0.16 2.20 8.91
CA GLN A 46 -0.77 2.84 7.74
C GLN A 46 0.28 3.56 6.88
N GLY A 47 1.18 4.33 7.52
CA GLY A 47 2.24 5.05 6.81
C GLY A 47 3.21 4.09 6.09
N TRP A 48 3.62 3.03 6.77
CA TRP A 48 4.47 1.99 6.17
C TRP A 48 3.78 1.28 5.00
N ALA A 49 2.51 0.89 5.17
CA ALA A 49 1.76 0.18 4.12
C ALA A 49 1.59 1.07 2.89
N ALA A 50 1.25 2.35 3.08
CA ALA A 50 1.14 3.32 2.00
C ALA A 50 2.48 3.48 1.25
N ASP A 51 3.58 3.64 1.98
CA ASP A 51 4.92 3.74 1.38
C ASP A 51 5.32 2.49 0.59
N ALA A 52 5.02 1.31 1.11
CA ALA A 52 5.28 0.05 0.44
C ALA A 52 4.47 -0.08 -0.86
N LEU A 53 3.20 0.34 -0.85
CA LEU A 53 2.32 0.33 -2.01
C LEU A 53 2.78 1.34 -3.07
N VAL A 54 3.12 2.57 -2.67
CA VAL A 54 3.63 3.62 -3.57
C VAL A 54 4.89 3.12 -4.31
N ARG A 55 5.84 2.53 -3.59
CA ARG A 55 7.08 2.00 -4.19
C ARG A 55 6.85 0.87 -5.18
N ARG A 56 5.80 0.06 -4.98
CA ARG A 56 5.48 -1.10 -5.83
C ARG A 56 4.61 -0.73 -7.03
N LEU A 57 3.71 0.23 -6.86
CA LEU A 57 2.65 0.52 -7.85
C LEU A 57 2.93 1.75 -8.70
N LEU A 58 3.68 2.73 -8.19
CA LEU A 58 3.85 4.02 -8.86
C LEU A 58 5.25 4.15 -9.47
N VAL A 59 5.32 4.83 -10.61
CA VAL A 59 6.58 5.39 -11.10
C VAL A 59 6.83 6.68 -10.33
N ARG A 60 8.06 6.88 -9.86
CA ARG A 60 8.48 8.17 -9.29
C ARG A 60 8.56 9.25 -10.36
#